data_AF-A0A0C3A1V5-F1
#
_entry.id   AF-A0A0C3A1V5-F1
#
_cell.length_a   1.000
_cell.length_b   1.000
_cell.length_c   1.000
_cell.angle_alpha   90.00
_cell.angle_beta   90.00
_cell.angle_gamma   90.00
#
_symmetry.space_group_name_H-M   'P 1'
#
loop_
_entity.id
_entity.type
_entity.pdbx_description
1 polymer ?
#
loop_
_entity_poly.entity_id
_entity_poly.type
_entity_poly.pdbx_seq_one_letter_code
_entity_poly.pdbx_strand_id
1 'polypeptide(L)'
;MPDIKFTALGGQDERGKNLYVLEIDNDFFILDAGVKYPEKDILGIDTVIPKFDYIKQNKKKIKGIFLTNPSAYNMGAIPYLLKEIEAPIYCNEITELIARIKFQKLRVKNKDHILKVVHDKDILKIGNTKVEIFRTTSSSPQSFGYVFHTELGSIVYAGDYIIDGKEQSYFSTDYTHLSQIAKRGVLALISDAEFASRKDFTVPNHKIDKYILAPFKEKNTKIIVAIFEEDIHKLGQICMAAKENNRKIAVYGRTMDAVLRSNLIHENLVIKPEDLISIQEYVNSNNGVLIISGTGDDLYSKLAKIATSNDSLVEFTEKDLIILTNTPVAGVEKRHAQILDELARTDARLLALSDKNIWSMRASYEDIKMLTSILNPKYFIPIKALYKDFLNAEKAAIEAGVNNQNIGIIDNGEILKLSKNHLAISEHGAEHGNVYVDGSGIGDVGSIVLNERKQLATDGVIIVGATIDSRNKELISLIDTQMRGVLYIQEDNPIFKILQREITNLIIEGQALYKKDPKKYDLNEIKKDITSRIKQLIKQESGKTPIVLVIINESDGKGYIPKNNKKRFNNPGKNNKSKRDKS
;
A
#
# COMPACT_ATOMS: atom_id res chain seq x y z
N MET A 1 8.25 -5.22 -39.89
CA MET A 1 8.18 -6.19 -38.78
C MET A 1 7.62 -5.44 -37.59
N PRO A 2 6.69 -6.04 -36.83
CA PRO A 2 6.07 -5.33 -35.72
C PRO A 2 7.12 -5.00 -34.66
N ASP A 3 7.04 -3.78 -34.09
CA ASP A 3 7.90 -3.32 -33.01
C ASP A 3 7.21 -3.61 -31.67
N ILE A 4 7.73 -4.62 -30.95
CA ILE A 4 7.15 -5.11 -29.70
C ILE A 4 8.14 -4.83 -28.57
N LYS A 5 7.68 -4.08 -27.56
CA LYS A 5 8.48 -3.80 -26.36
C LYS A 5 7.70 -4.10 -25.09
N PHE A 6 8.39 -4.63 -24.09
CA PHE A 6 7.86 -4.83 -22.75
C PHE A 6 8.71 -4.07 -21.73
N THR A 7 8.06 -3.35 -20.83
CA THR A 7 8.71 -2.56 -19.79
C THR A 7 7.95 -2.69 -18.48
N ALA A 8 8.69 -2.85 -17.38
CA ALA A 8 8.13 -2.73 -16.05
C ALA A 8 8.44 -1.35 -15.47
N LEU A 9 7.46 -0.69 -14.87
CA LEU A 9 7.66 0.54 -14.09
C LEU A 9 7.55 0.28 -12.57
N GLY A 10 7.14 -0.93 -12.21
CA GLY A 10 7.13 -1.46 -10.85
C GLY A 10 6.82 -2.96 -10.87
N GLY A 11 7.19 -3.65 -9.80
CA GLY A 11 6.97 -5.10 -9.64
C GLY A 11 8.11 -5.99 -10.15
N GLN A 12 9.26 -5.42 -10.54
CA GLN A 12 10.51 -6.17 -10.74
C GLN A 12 11.47 -5.99 -9.56
N ASP A 13 12.03 -7.11 -9.09
CA ASP A 13 12.81 -7.24 -7.85
C ASP A 13 12.12 -6.62 -6.62
N GLU A 14 10.80 -6.76 -6.58
CA GLU A 14 9.98 -6.28 -5.47
C GLU A 14 8.63 -7.01 -5.44
N ARG A 15 7.90 -6.83 -4.34
CA ARG A 15 6.52 -7.33 -4.19
C ARG A 15 5.55 -6.16 -4.11
N GLY A 16 4.68 -6.06 -5.10
CA GLY A 16 3.72 -4.96 -5.28
C GLY A 16 4.21 -3.90 -6.26
N LYS A 17 3.44 -2.81 -6.37
CA LYS A 17 3.64 -1.75 -7.40
C LYS A 17 3.57 -2.27 -8.84
N ASN A 18 2.88 -3.37 -9.07
CA ASN A 18 2.83 -3.99 -10.40
C ASN A 18 2.27 -3.00 -11.42
N LEU A 19 3.09 -2.64 -12.40
CA LEU A 19 2.73 -1.73 -13.48
C LEU A 19 3.63 -2.04 -14.66
N TYR A 20 3.04 -2.61 -15.71
CA TYR A 20 3.77 -2.98 -16.91
C TYR A 20 3.20 -2.27 -18.13
N VAL A 21 4.05 -2.05 -19.12
CA VAL A 21 3.69 -1.46 -20.40
C VAL A 21 4.10 -2.42 -21.49
N LEU A 22 3.12 -2.85 -22.29
CA LEU A 22 3.34 -3.55 -23.54
C LEU A 22 3.13 -2.55 -24.68
N GLU A 23 4.18 -2.29 -25.45
CA GLU A 23 4.14 -1.49 -26.67
C GLU A 23 4.07 -2.43 -27.88
N ILE A 24 3.06 -2.25 -28.73
CA ILE A 24 2.92 -2.95 -30.02
C ILE A 24 2.69 -1.88 -31.09
N ASP A 25 3.61 -1.75 -32.04
CA ASP A 25 3.49 -0.81 -33.17
C ASP A 25 3.12 0.62 -32.73
N ASN A 26 3.80 1.10 -31.68
CA ASN A 26 3.64 2.42 -31.06
C ASN A 26 2.35 2.63 -30.24
N ASP A 27 1.52 1.59 -30.08
CA ASP A 27 0.36 1.59 -29.19
C ASP A 27 0.71 1.00 -27.82
N PHE A 28 0.34 1.68 -26.74
CA PHE A 28 0.63 1.29 -25.35
C PHE A 28 -0.57 0.60 -24.71
N PHE A 29 -0.33 -0.60 -24.19
CA PHE A 29 -1.26 -1.38 -23.38
C PHE A 29 -0.69 -1.46 -21.97
N ILE A 30 -1.35 -0.79 -21.01
CA ILE A 30 -0.92 -0.80 -19.60
C ILE A 30 -1.51 -2.04 -18.94
N LEU A 31 -0.66 -2.85 -18.32
CA LEU A 31 -1.03 -4.10 -17.66
C LEU A 31 -0.90 -3.91 -16.16
N ASP A 32 -2.04 -3.87 -15.47
CA ASP A 32 -2.17 -3.52 -14.05
C ASP A 32 -1.58 -2.13 -13.68
N ALA A 33 -1.98 -1.59 -12.54
CA ALA A 33 -1.36 -0.45 -11.87
C ALA A 33 -1.61 -0.53 -10.36
N GLY A 34 -0.68 -1.13 -9.64
CA GLY A 34 -0.81 -1.43 -8.22
C GLY A 34 -0.01 -0.56 -7.27
N VAL A 35 -0.20 -0.80 -5.97
CA VAL A 35 0.60 -0.21 -4.91
C VAL A 35 1.53 -1.23 -4.23
N LYS A 36 2.48 -0.76 -3.43
CA LYS A 36 3.27 -1.55 -2.47
C LYS A 36 3.02 -0.96 -1.08
N TYR A 37 2.91 -1.82 -0.07
CA TYR A 37 2.88 -1.35 1.32
C TYR A 37 4.28 -0.93 1.76
N PRO A 38 4.41 0.22 2.46
CA PRO A 38 5.71 0.73 2.86
C PRO A 38 6.35 -0.20 3.88
N GLU A 39 7.65 -0.39 3.75
CA GLU A 39 8.45 -1.05 4.77
C GLU A 39 8.52 -0.15 6.01
N LYS A 40 8.75 -0.76 7.18
CA LYS A 40 8.67 -0.08 8.49
C LYS A 40 9.56 1.17 8.61
N ASP A 41 10.65 1.22 7.86
CA ASP A 41 11.61 2.33 7.90
C ASP A 41 11.11 3.59 7.18
N ILE A 42 10.05 3.47 6.39
CA ILE A 42 9.44 4.57 5.63
C ILE A 42 8.33 5.20 6.48
N LEU A 43 8.73 6.08 7.39
CA LEU A 43 7.84 6.64 8.41
C LEU A 43 6.76 7.57 7.83
N GLY A 44 5.52 7.35 8.26
CA GLY A 44 4.36 8.19 7.93
C GLY A 44 3.94 8.13 6.47
N ILE A 45 4.28 7.04 5.77
CA ILE A 45 3.78 6.76 4.43
C ILE A 45 2.67 5.71 4.54
N ASP A 46 1.58 5.92 3.81
CA ASP A 46 0.46 4.97 3.75
C ASP A 46 0.70 3.90 2.67
N THR A 47 1.20 4.34 1.51
CA THR A 47 1.43 3.47 0.36
C THR A 47 2.50 4.01 -0.57
N VAL A 48 3.14 3.12 -1.33
CA VAL A 48 4.12 3.46 -2.36
C VAL A 48 3.53 3.09 -3.72
N ILE A 49 3.58 4.02 -4.67
CA ILE A 49 3.10 3.82 -6.05
C ILE A 49 4.25 3.97 -7.05
N PRO A 50 4.12 3.42 -8.27
CA PRO A 50 5.11 3.62 -9.33
C PRO A 50 5.17 5.09 -9.77
N LYS A 51 6.34 5.52 -10.21
CA LYS A 51 6.51 6.79 -10.92
C LYS A 51 5.85 6.70 -12.31
N PHE A 52 5.03 7.68 -12.66
CA PHE A 52 4.23 7.65 -13.90
C PHE A 52 4.83 8.46 -15.06
N ASP A 53 5.99 9.08 -14.91
CA ASP A 53 6.55 10.03 -15.89
C ASP A 53 6.66 9.44 -17.30
N TYR A 54 7.11 8.18 -17.44
CA TYR A 54 7.13 7.48 -18.72
C TYR A 54 5.73 7.37 -19.37
N ILE A 55 4.71 7.07 -18.56
CA ILE A 55 3.31 7.01 -19.01
C ILE A 55 2.79 8.41 -19.40
N LYS A 56 3.08 9.44 -18.59
CA LYS A 56 2.66 10.83 -18.84
C LYS A 56 3.23 11.35 -20.16
N GLN A 57 4.53 11.11 -20.40
CA GLN A 57 5.22 11.51 -21.62
C GLN A 57 4.63 10.81 -22.86
N ASN A 58 4.14 9.58 -22.71
CA ASN A 58 3.58 8.76 -23.79
C ASN A 58 2.04 8.70 -23.79
N LYS A 59 1.34 9.60 -23.09
CA LYS A 59 -0.12 9.52 -22.88
C LYS A 59 -0.97 9.34 -24.14
N LYS A 60 -0.53 9.88 -25.28
CA LYS A 60 -1.24 9.77 -26.57
C LYS A 60 -1.17 8.37 -27.19
N LYS A 61 -0.19 7.55 -26.79
CA LYS A 61 0.00 6.17 -27.26
C LYS A 61 -0.89 5.18 -26.52
N ILE A 62 -1.36 5.54 -25.32
CA ILE A 62 -2.12 4.65 -24.43
C ILE A 62 -3.47 4.34 -25.06
N LYS A 63 -3.76 3.05 -25.24
CA LYS A 63 -5.04 2.57 -25.77
C LYS A 63 -5.97 1.99 -24.71
N GLY A 64 -5.41 1.54 -23.60
CA GLY A 64 -6.17 0.98 -22.51
C GLY A 64 -5.31 0.54 -21.35
N ILE A 65 -5.95 0.41 -20.20
CA ILE A 65 -5.42 -0.21 -19.00
C ILE A 65 -6.18 -1.52 -18.81
N PHE A 66 -5.47 -2.62 -18.60
CA PHE A 66 -6.03 -3.97 -18.48
C PHE A 66 -5.76 -4.46 -17.08
N LEU A 67 -6.82 -4.63 -16.29
CA LEU A 67 -6.74 -5.07 -14.90
C LEU A 67 -7.01 -6.56 -14.81
N THR A 68 -6.11 -7.29 -14.17
CA THR A 68 -6.22 -8.74 -14.01
C THR A 68 -7.19 -9.13 -12.92
N ASN A 69 -7.18 -8.38 -11.80
CA ASN A 69 -8.02 -8.63 -10.63
C ASN A 69 -8.06 -7.37 -9.70
N PRO A 70 -8.89 -7.35 -8.64
CA PRO A 70 -9.07 -6.17 -7.78
C PRO A 70 -8.00 -5.98 -6.69
N SER A 71 -6.95 -6.81 -6.69
CA SER A 71 -5.88 -6.74 -5.69
C SER A 71 -5.28 -5.35 -5.60
N ALA A 72 -4.95 -4.89 -4.38
CA ALA A 72 -4.25 -3.62 -4.19
C ALA A 72 -2.92 -3.58 -4.96
N TYR A 73 -2.25 -4.73 -5.10
CA TYR A 73 -1.01 -4.88 -5.86
C TYR A 73 -1.18 -4.78 -7.38
N ASN A 74 -2.41 -4.84 -7.91
CA ASN A 74 -2.69 -4.78 -9.35
C ASN A 74 -3.58 -3.58 -9.75
N MET A 75 -4.38 -3.02 -8.84
CA MET A 75 -5.30 -1.92 -9.16
C MET A 75 -5.13 -0.71 -8.23
N GLY A 76 -4.41 -0.86 -7.11
CA GLY A 76 -4.37 0.16 -6.06
C GLY A 76 -3.83 1.52 -6.49
N ALA A 77 -3.02 1.60 -7.55
CA ALA A 77 -2.46 2.84 -8.06
C ALA A 77 -3.34 3.51 -9.13
N ILE A 78 -4.39 2.86 -9.64
CA ILE A 78 -5.32 3.41 -10.64
C ILE A 78 -5.90 4.78 -10.23
N PRO A 79 -6.41 4.98 -9.00
CA PRO A 79 -6.95 6.29 -8.58
C PRO A 79 -5.94 7.44 -8.71
N TYR A 80 -4.65 7.14 -8.57
CA TYR A 80 -3.55 8.10 -8.71
C TYR A 80 -3.20 8.31 -10.18
N LEU A 81 -3.10 7.22 -10.95
CA LEU A 81 -2.84 7.25 -12.38
C LEU A 81 -3.89 8.05 -13.16
N LEU A 82 -5.17 7.94 -12.77
CA LEU A 82 -6.28 8.67 -13.38
C LEU A 82 -6.29 10.18 -13.15
N LYS A 83 -5.43 10.69 -12.25
CA LYS A 83 -5.17 12.14 -12.12
C LYS A 83 -4.24 12.66 -13.22
N GLU A 84 -3.46 11.77 -13.82
CA GLU A 84 -2.40 12.11 -14.77
C GLU A 84 -2.79 11.80 -16.21
N ILE A 85 -3.59 10.76 -16.42
CA ILE A 85 -4.03 10.31 -17.74
C ILE A 85 -5.53 9.99 -17.78
N GLU A 86 -6.06 9.89 -19.00
CA GLU A 86 -7.42 9.42 -19.26
C GLU A 86 -7.35 8.32 -20.32
N ALA A 87 -7.74 7.11 -19.94
CA ALA A 87 -7.74 5.94 -20.81
C ALA A 87 -8.86 4.97 -20.38
N PRO A 88 -9.44 4.18 -21.31
CA PRO A 88 -10.35 3.10 -20.96
C PRO A 88 -9.66 2.07 -20.05
N ILE A 89 -10.37 1.59 -19.03
CA ILE A 89 -9.93 0.54 -18.13
C ILE A 89 -10.78 -0.70 -18.40
N TYR A 90 -10.16 -1.77 -18.86
CA TYR A 90 -10.79 -3.06 -19.11
C TYR A 90 -10.63 -3.96 -17.89
N CYS A 91 -11.73 -4.47 -17.35
CA CYS A 91 -11.76 -5.33 -16.16
C CYS A 91 -13.04 -6.15 -16.08
N ASN A 92 -13.10 -7.14 -15.20
CA ASN A 92 -14.33 -7.88 -14.92
C ASN A 92 -15.29 -7.08 -14.02
N GLU A 93 -16.52 -7.60 -13.86
CA GLU A 93 -17.59 -6.96 -13.07
C GLU A 93 -17.21 -6.76 -11.60
N ILE A 94 -16.52 -7.72 -10.99
CA ILE A 94 -16.10 -7.64 -9.58
C ILE A 94 -15.02 -6.58 -9.38
N THR A 95 -14.05 -6.52 -10.29
CA THR A 95 -12.98 -5.54 -10.28
C THR A 95 -13.55 -4.16 -10.49
N GLU A 96 -14.54 -4.00 -11.37
CA GLU A 96 -15.28 -2.76 -11.56
C GLU A 96 -15.99 -2.32 -10.25
N LEU A 97 -16.73 -3.22 -9.61
CA LEU A 97 -17.41 -2.94 -8.34
C LEU A 97 -16.43 -2.43 -7.27
N ILE A 98 -15.32 -3.13 -7.09
CA ILE A 98 -14.30 -2.77 -6.09
C ILE A 98 -13.58 -1.46 -6.50
N ALA A 99 -13.31 -1.26 -7.79
CA ALA A 99 -12.74 -0.02 -8.30
C ALA A 99 -13.61 1.19 -7.96
N ARG A 100 -14.93 1.09 -8.20
CA ARG A 100 -15.90 2.15 -7.89
C ARG A 100 -15.89 2.53 -6.40
N ILE A 101 -15.85 1.53 -5.51
CA ILE A 101 -15.75 1.76 -4.06
C ILE A 101 -14.45 2.51 -3.72
N LYS A 102 -13.32 2.10 -4.31
CA LYS A 102 -12.01 2.75 -4.10
C LYS A 102 -11.98 4.17 -4.67
N PHE A 103 -12.58 4.41 -5.84
CA PHE A 103 -12.70 5.73 -6.45
C PHE A 103 -13.49 6.69 -5.57
N GLN A 104 -14.61 6.24 -5.00
CA GLN A 104 -15.39 7.02 -4.04
C GLN A 104 -14.58 7.36 -2.79
N LYS A 105 -13.87 6.37 -2.20
CA LYS A 105 -13.02 6.58 -1.01
C LYS A 105 -11.93 7.64 -1.26
N LEU A 106 -11.31 7.61 -2.44
CA LEU A 106 -10.24 8.53 -2.83
C LEU A 106 -10.74 9.79 -3.58
N ARG A 107 -12.07 10.01 -3.60
CA ARG A 107 -12.72 11.17 -4.20
C ARG A 107 -12.36 11.39 -5.69
N VAL A 108 -12.13 10.30 -6.43
CA VAL A 108 -12.00 10.34 -7.89
C VAL A 108 -13.40 10.55 -8.47
N LYS A 109 -13.65 11.72 -9.09
CA LYS A 109 -14.96 12.11 -9.61
C LYS A 109 -15.05 11.94 -11.12
N ASN A 110 -16.24 11.60 -11.61
CA ASN A 110 -16.60 11.60 -13.04
C ASN A 110 -15.77 10.66 -13.94
N LYS A 111 -15.14 9.63 -13.37
CA LYS A 111 -14.30 8.68 -14.12
C LYS A 111 -14.99 7.33 -14.39
N ASP A 112 -16.20 7.13 -13.92
CA ASP A 112 -16.96 5.88 -14.07
C ASP A 112 -17.16 5.43 -15.53
N HIS A 113 -17.21 6.36 -16.47
CA HIS A 113 -17.43 6.08 -17.90
C HIS A 113 -16.22 5.40 -18.58
N ILE A 114 -15.04 5.45 -17.95
CA ILE A 114 -13.82 4.83 -18.48
C ILE A 114 -13.73 3.35 -18.16
N LEU A 115 -14.45 2.88 -17.13
CA LEU A 115 -14.51 1.46 -16.77
C LEU A 115 -15.30 0.72 -17.86
N LYS A 116 -14.68 -0.28 -18.46
CA LYS A 116 -15.22 -1.15 -19.51
C LYS A 116 -15.21 -2.57 -18.99
N VAL A 117 -16.41 -3.09 -18.73
CA VAL A 117 -16.59 -4.49 -18.33
C VAL A 117 -16.33 -5.39 -19.54
N VAL A 118 -15.51 -6.42 -19.33
CA VAL A 118 -15.18 -7.45 -20.32
C VAL A 118 -15.38 -8.84 -19.71
N HIS A 119 -15.55 -9.85 -20.55
CA HIS A 119 -15.86 -11.21 -20.13
C HIS A 119 -14.85 -12.21 -20.71
N ASP A 120 -14.84 -13.43 -20.15
CA ASP A 120 -14.06 -14.55 -20.68
C ASP A 120 -14.36 -14.76 -22.18
N LYS A 121 -13.30 -14.96 -22.98
CA LYS A 121 -13.34 -15.15 -24.44
C LYS A 121 -13.76 -13.94 -25.27
N ASP A 122 -14.01 -12.77 -24.67
CA ASP A 122 -14.19 -11.54 -25.43
C ASP A 122 -12.93 -11.24 -26.28
N ILE A 123 -13.15 -10.76 -27.50
CA ILE A 123 -12.08 -10.31 -28.41
C ILE A 123 -12.32 -8.85 -28.75
N LEU A 124 -11.50 -7.98 -28.16
CA LEU A 124 -11.56 -6.54 -28.34
C LEU A 124 -10.64 -6.10 -29.48
N LYS A 125 -11.12 -5.23 -30.36
CA LYS A 125 -10.28 -4.55 -31.35
C LYS A 125 -9.88 -3.18 -30.82
N ILE A 126 -8.63 -3.04 -30.40
CA ILE A 126 -8.10 -1.83 -29.77
C ILE A 126 -6.94 -1.33 -30.61
N GLY A 127 -7.16 -0.21 -31.31
CA GLY A 127 -6.24 0.22 -32.37
C GLY A 127 -6.15 -0.85 -33.47
N ASN A 128 -4.92 -1.26 -33.78
CA ASN A 128 -4.65 -2.33 -34.74
C ASN A 128 -4.50 -3.72 -34.08
N THR A 129 -4.52 -3.78 -32.74
CA THR A 129 -4.28 -5.01 -31.99
C THR A 129 -5.61 -5.65 -31.58
N LYS A 130 -5.72 -6.97 -31.75
CA LYS A 130 -6.80 -7.76 -31.13
C LYS A 130 -6.35 -8.19 -29.74
N VAL A 131 -7.18 -7.95 -28.74
CA VAL A 131 -6.95 -8.36 -27.35
C VAL A 131 -8.03 -9.37 -26.97
N GLU A 132 -7.62 -10.61 -26.70
CA GLU A 132 -8.51 -11.70 -26.28
C GLU A 132 -8.36 -11.93 -24.78
N ILE A 133 -9.48 -12.11 -24.08
CA ILE A 133 -9.53 -12.29 -22.64
C ILE A 133 -9.67 -13.78 -22.33
N PHE A 134 -8.97 -14.27 -21.31
CA PHE A 134 -9.18 -15.61 -20.77
C PHE A 134 -9.23 -15.57 -19.24
N ARG A 135 -10.08 -16.40 -18.65
CA ARG A 135 -10.14 -16.59 -17.19
C ARG A 135 -8.96 -17.40 -16.66
N THR A 136 -8.50 -17.05 -15.46
CA THR A 136 -7.50 -17.76 -14.67
C THR A 136 -8.05 -18.19 -13.31
N THR A 137 -7.38 -19.12 -12.64
CA THR A 137 -7.65 -19.48 -11.25
C THR A 137 -6.86 -18.63 -10.27
N SER A 138 -7.53 -17.77 -9.49
CA SER A 138 -6.87 -16.90 -8.49
C SER A 138 -7.77 -16.65 -7.26
N SER A 139 -7.32 -15.77 -6.35
CA SER A 139 -8.04 -15.41 -5.12
C SER A 139 -9.31 -14.58 -5.36
N SER A 140 -9.49 -14.04 -6.57
CA SER A 140 -10.67 -13.30 -7.00
C SER A 140 -11.38 -14.07 -8.12
N PRO A 141 -12.72 -14.03 -8.20
CA PRO A 141 -13.44 -14.72 -9.24
C PRO A 141 -13.28 -13.99 -10.57
N GLN A 142 -13.35 -14.75 -11.66
CA GLN A 142 -13.08 -14.25 -13.00
C GLN A 142 -11.79 -13.42 -13.07
N SER A 143 -10.73 -13.79 -12.35
CA SER A 143 -9.42 -13.19 -12.61
C SER A 143 -9.05 -13.44 -14.07
N PHE A 144 -8.50 -12.44 -14.74
CA PHE A 144 -8.23 -12.49 -16.17
C PHE A 144 -6.75 -12.45 -16.47
N GLY A 145 -6.40 -13.19 -17.53
CA GLY A 145 -5.24 -12.91 -18.36
C GLY A 145 -5.67 -12.32 -19.70
N TYR A 146 -4.70 -11.74 -20.40
CA TYR A 146 -4.91 -11.03 -21.66
C TYR A 146 -3.95 -11.53 -22.74
N VAL A 147 -4.48 -11.76 -23.94
CA VAL A 147 -3.74 -12.23 -25.11
C VAL A 147 -3.73 -11.13 -26.16
N PHE A 148 -2.55 -10.61 -26.46
CA PHE A 148 -2.35 -9.61 -27.50
C PHE A 148 -1.88 -10.30 -28.78
N HIS A 149 -2.73 -10.27 -29.81
CA HIS A 149 -2.44 -10.93 -31.08
C HIS A 149 -1.54 -10.06 -31.96
N THR A 150 -0.43 -10.64 -32.44
CA THR A 150 0.51 -9.97 -33.35
C THR A 150 0.84 -10.87 -34.54
N GLU A 151 1.42 -10.31 -35.60
CA GLU A 151 1.91 -11.08 -36.76
C GLU A 151 3.03 -12.08 -36.41
N LEU A 152 3.72 -11.88 -35.27
CA LEU A 152 4.80 -12.76 -34.81
C LEU A 152 4.33 -13.87 -33.86
N GLY A 153 3.05 -13.88 -33.49
CA GLY A 153 2.47 -14.76 -32.48
C GLY A 153 1.87 -13.98 -31.31
N SER A 154 1.16 -14.69 -30.45
CA SER A 154 0.45 -14.08 -29.32
C SER A 154 1.38 -13.74 -28.16
N ILE A 155 1.13 -12.61 -27.51
CA ILE A 155 1.76 -12.25 -26.23
C ILE A 155 0.72 -12.47 -25.14
N VAL A 156 1.03 -13.36 -24.21
CA VAL A 156 0.12 -13.77 -23.13
C VAL A 156 0.57 -13.10 -21.84
N TYR A 157 -0.26 -12.23 -21.28
CA TYR A 157 -0.13 -11.72 -19.92
C TYR A 157 -1.03 -12.54 -19.00
N ALA A 158 -0.43 -13.39 -18.16
CA ALA A 158 -1.18 -14.35 -17.35
C ALA A 158 -1.84 -13.75 -16.11
N GLY A 159 -1.41 -12.56 -15.67
CA GLY A 159 -1.85 -12.00 -14.39
C GLY A 159 -1.50 -12.92 -13.22
N ASP A 160 -2.37 -12.95 -12.22
CA ASP A 160 -2.23 -13.86 -11.07
C ASP A 160 -2.98 -15.17 -11.36
N TYR A 161 -2.35 -16.31 -11.14
CA TYR A 161 -2.94 -17.63 -11.41
C TYR A 161 -2.37 -18.74 -10.53
N ILE A 162 -3.07 -19.87 -10.49
CA ILE A 162 -2.60 -21.20 -10.06
C ILE A 162 -3.13 -22.25 -11.02
N ILE A 163 -2.56 -23.45 -11.01
CA ILE A 163 -3.08 -24.60 -11.76
C ILE A 163 -3.97 -25.45 -10.87
N ASP A 164 -5.28 -25.30 -11.05
CA ASP A 164 -6.29 -26.21 -10.46
C ASP A 164 -6.94 -27.03 -11.57
N GLY A 165 -6.92 -28.35 -11.46
CA GLY A 165 -7.57 -29.27 -12.39
C GLY A 165 -9.08 -29.44 -12.15
N LYS A 166 -9.61 -28.94 -11.03
CA LYS A 166 -11.05 -28.91 -10.77
C LYS A 166 -11.65 -27.71 -11.47
N GLU A 167 -12.52 -27.96 -12.44
CA GLU A 167 -13.33 -26.90 -13.03
C GLU A 167 -14.41 -26.43 -12.04
N GLN A 168 -14.27 -25.18 -11.59
CA GLN A 168 -15.25 -24.36 -10.94
C GLN A 168 -15.56 -23.21 -11.91
N SER A 169 -16.77 -23.13 -12.44
CA SER A 169 -17.06 -22.22 -13.58
C SER A 169 -16.69 -20.75 -13.33
N TYR A 170 -16.72 -20.28 -12.08
CA TYR A 170 -16.52 -18.86 -11.74
C TYR A 170 -15.09 -18.51 -11.27
N PHE A 171 -14.31 -19.52 -10.88
CA PHE A 171 -12.94 -19.34 -10.36
C PHE A 171 -11.89 -20.09 -11.18
N SER A 172 -12.25 -20.94 -12.13
CA SER A 172 -11.25 -21.78 -12.80
C SER A 172 -10.78 -21.21 -14.12
N THR A 173 -9.53 -21.49 -14.44
CA THR A 173 -8.96 -21.34 -15.77
C THR A 173 -9.69 -22.22 -16.80
N ASP A 174 -9.96 -21.69 -18.00
CA ASP A 174 -10.39 -22.48 -19.15
C ASP A 174 -9.16 -23.02 -19.91
N TYR A 175 -8.69 -24.21 -19.54
CA TYR A 175 -7.53 -24.82 -20.21
C TYR A 175 -7.81 -25.21 -21.67
N THR A 176 -9.07 -25.44 -22.04
CA THR A 176 -9.44 -25.72 -23.44
C THR A 176 -9.20 -24.48 -24.29
N HIS A 177 -9.62 -23.32 -23.79
CA HIS A 177 -9.36 -22.03 -24.44
C HIS A 177 -7.88 -21.70 -24.47
N LEU A 178 -7.14 -21.91 -23.39
CA LEU A 178 -5.68 -21.75 -23.39
C LEU A 178 -4.98 -22.65 -24.40
N SER A 179 -5.42 -23.90 -24.56
CA SER A 179 -4.87 -24.81 -25.59
C SER A 179 -5.14 -24.29 -27.00
N GLN A 180 -6.30 -23.66 -27.25
CA GLN A 180 -6.58 -23.02 -28.53
C GLN A 180 -5.67 -21.81 -28.78
N ILE A 181 -5.38 -21.01 -27.75
CA ILE A 181 -4.41 -19.92 -27.82
C ILE A 181 -3.01 -20.47 -28.14
N ALA A 182 -2.58 -21.53 -27.44
CA ALA A 182 -1.29 -22.19 -27.66
C ALA A 182 -1.12 -22.67 -29.12
N LYS A 183 -2.18 -23.28 -29.71
CA LYS A 183 -2.18 -23.75 -31.10
C LYS A 183 -1.97 -22.63 -32.13
N ARG A 184 -2.31 -21.38 -31.79
CA ARG A 184 -2.07 -20.20 -32.67
C ARG A 184 -0.62 -19.70 -32.61
N GLY A 185 0.19 -20.23 -31.69
CA GLY A 185 1.58 -19.85 -31.48
C GLY A 185 1.72 -18.69 -30.49
N VAL A 186 2.50 -18.92 -29.43
CA VAL A 186 2.77 -17.91 -28.38
C VAL A 186 4.19 -17.39 -28.55
N LEU A 187 4.31 -16.09 -28.83
CA LEU A 187 5.59 -15.40 -28.90
C LEU A 187 6.19 -15.22 -27.50
N ALA A 188 5.40 -14.76 -26.54
CA ALA A 188 5.88 -14.53 -25.19
C ALA A 188 4.81 -14.83 -24.13
N LEU A 189 5.25 -15.44 -23.03
CA LEU A 189 4.47 -15.58 -21.80
C LEU A 189 5.06 -14.65 -20.74
N ILE A 190 4.25 -13.67 -20.31
CA ILE A 190 4.53 -12.80 -19.18
C ILE A 190 3.81 -13.40 -17.96
N SER A 191 4.57 -13.95 -17.01
CA SER A 191 4.06 -14.80 -15.94
C SER A 191 4.44 -14.31 -14.55
N ASP A 192 3.48 -14.38 -13.62
CA ASP A 192 3.73 -14.29 -12.19
C ASP A 192 4.84 -15.26 -11.76
N ALA A 193 5.74 -14.76 -10.90
CA ALA A 193 6.85 -15.50 -10.32
C ALA A 193 6.95 -15.33 -8.79
N GLU A 194 6.00 -14.66 -8.12
CA GLU A 194 6.14 -14.22 -6.72
C GLU A 194 6.51 -15.36 -5.75
N PHE A 195 6.00 -16.56 -6.02
CA PHE A 195 6.21 -17.76 -5.23
C PHE A 195 6.81 -18.92 -6.01
N ALA A 196 7.58 -18.63 -7.07
CA ALA A 196 8.30 -19.63 -7.86
C ALA A 196 9.28 -20.49 -7.03
N SER A 197 9.65 -20.05 -5.83
CA SER A 197 10.46 -20.84 -4.88
C SER A 197 9.70 -22.01 -4.25
N ARG A 198 8.36 -22.06 -4.27
CA ARG A 198 7.55 -23.19 -3.79
C ARG A 198 7.60 -24.32 -4.82
N LYS A 199 8.17 -25.47 -4.44
CA LYS A 199 8.50 -26.56 -5.38
C LYS A 199 7.32 -27.46 -5.79
N ASP A 200 6.20 -27.42 -5.08
CA ASP A 200 5.00 -28.19 -5.42
C ASP A 200 3.89 -27.29 -5.97
N PHE A 201 2.82 -27.86 -6.52
CA PHE A 201 1.61 -27.11 -6.93
C PHE A 201 0.98 -26.34 -5.76
N THR A 202 0.40 -25.16 -6.07
CA THR A 202 -0.34 -24.39 -5.06
C THR A 202 -1.64 -25.05 -4.63
N VAL A 203 -2.23 -25.86 -5.50
CA VAL A 203 -3.34 -26.75 -5.14
C VAL A 203 -2.79 -28.02 -4.48
N PRO A 204 -3.37 -28.49 -3.34
CA PRO A 204 -4.53 -27.95 -2.60
C PRO A 204 -4.15 -27.02 -1.44
N ASN A 205 -2.88 -26.65 -1.30
CA ASN A 205 -2.35 -25.90 -0.15
C ASN A 205 -3.02 -24.54 0.08
N HIS A 206 -3.69 -23.96 -0.90
CA HIS A 206 -4.42 -22.70 -0.74
C HIS A 206 -5.77 -22.82 -0.01
N LYS A 207 -6.31 -24.03 0.21
CA LYS A 207 -7.64 -24.23 0.79
C LYS A 207 -7.64 -24.13 2.31
N ILE A 208 -8.67 -23.48 2.85
CA ILE A 208 -8.88 -23.29 4.29
C ILE A 208 -9.98 -24.19 4.88
N ASP A 209 -10.79 -24.82 4.03
CA ASP A 209 -11.88 -25.74 4.38
C ASP A 209 -11.52 -26.71 5.52
N LYS A 210 -10.42 -27.46 5.40
CA LYS A 210 -9.98 -28.42 6.41
C LYS A 210 -9.71 -27.81 7.79
N TYR A 211 -9.39 -26.52 7.86
CA TYR A 211 -9.12 -25.81 9.12
C TYR A 211 -10.37 -25.20 9.74
N ILE A 212 -11.33 -24.79 8.93
CA ILE A 212 -12.55 -24.11 9.41
C ILE A 212 -13.73 -25.06 9.63
N LEU A 213 -13.71 -26.28 9.05
CA LEU A 213 -14.81 -27.25 9.17
C LEU A 213 -15.17 -27.61 10.62
N ALA A 214 -14.18 -27.88 11.47
CA ALA A 214 -14.43 -28.22 12.87
C ALA A 214 -14.93 -27.01 13.68
N PRO A 215 -14.26 -25.83 13.64
CA PRO A 215 -14.75 -24.60 14.24
C PRO A 215 -16.22 -24.27 13.93
N PHE A 216 -16.63 -24.40 12.66
CA PHE A 216 -17.97 -24.04 12.23
C PHE A 216 -19.07 -24.99 12.75
N LYS A 217 -18.72 -26.22 13.13
CA LYS A 217 -19.66 -27.19 13.73
C LYS A 217 -19.91 -26.96 15.22
N GLU A 218 -19.07 -26.18 15.89
CA GLU A 218 -19.24 -25.89 17.32
C GLU A 218 -20.61 -25.23 17.57
N LYS A 219 -21.30 -25.59 18.66
CA LYS A 219 -22.56 -24.95 19.04
C LYS A 219 -22.30 -23.86 20.08
N ASN A 220 -23.13 -22.81 20.09
CA ASN A 220 -23.05 -21.70 21.06
C ASN A 220 -21.68 -20.99 21.10
N THR A 221 -21.04 -20.85 19.93
CA THR A 221 -19.78 -20.12 19.76
C THR A 221 -19.95 -19.16 18.60
N LYS A 222 -19.65 -17.87 18.82
CA LYS A 222 -19.56 -16.90 17.72
C LYS A 222 -18.19 -17.02 17.06
N ILE A 223 -18.16 -16.92 15.74
CA ILE A 223 -16.93 -17.05 14.96
C ILE A 223 -16.59 -15.69 14.36
N ILE A 224 -15.40 -15.19 14.62
CA ILE A 224 -14.87 -14.01 13.96
C ILE A 224 -13.83 -14.47 12.95
N VAL A 225 -14.00 -14.11 11.68
CA VAL A 225 -13.05 -14.44 10.63
C VAL A 225 -12.40 -13.16 10.12
N ALA A 226 -11.09 -13.05 10.33
CA ALA A 226 -10.29 -11.97 9.76
C ALA A 226 -9.77 -12.39 8.38
N ILE A 227 -10.06 -11.55 7.37
CA ILE A 227 -9.75 -11.82 5.95
C ILE A 227 -9.31 -10.55 5.20
N PHE A 228 -8.35 -10.64 4.29
CA PHE A 228 -8.09 -9.57 3.32
C PHE A 228 -9.22 -9.42 2.29
N GLU A 229 -9.54 -8.19 1.92
CA GLU A 229 -10.64 -7.91 0.99
C GLU A 229 -10.39 -8.39 -0.45
N GLU A 230 -9.16 -8.73 -0.82
CA GLU A 230 -8.82 -9.31 -2.12
C GLU A 230 -8.99 -10.85 -2.21
N ASP A 231 -9.31 -11.54 -1.10
CA ASP A 231 -9.39 -13.00 -1.04
C ASP A 231 -10.84 -13.52 -1.05
N ILE A 232 -11.52 -13.30 -2.16
CA ILE A 232 -12.92 -13.69 -2.37
C ILE A 232 -13.07 -15.22 -2.46
N HIS A 233 -12.03 -15.95 -2.87
CA HIS A 233 -12.04 -17.40 -2.86
C HIS A 233 -12.17 -17.97 -1.43
N LYS A 234 -11.37 -17.48 -0.48
CA LYS A 234 -11.52 -17.87 0.94
C LYS A 234 -12.84 -17.40 1.52
N LEU A 235 -13.31 -16.21 1.15
CA LEU A 235 -14.65 -15.74 1.50
C LEU A 235 -15.70 -16.80 1.10
N GLY A 236 -15.63 -17.31 -0.13
CA GLY A 236 -16.50 -18.40 -0.59
C GLY A 236 -16.48 -19.64 0.29
N GLN A 237 -15.30 -20.08 0.73
CA GLN A 237 -15.18 -21.23 1.64
C GLN A 237 -15.81 -20.96 3.03
N ILE A 238 -15.64 -19.74 3.56
CA ILE A 238 -16.26 -19.29 4.81
C ILE A 238 -17.78 -19.26 4.68
N CYS A 239 -18.27 -18.71 3.57
CA CYS A 239 -19.69 -18.62 3.24
C CYS A 239 -20.35 -19.99 3.14
N MET A 240 -19.69 -20.93 2.45
CA MET A 240 -20.16 -22.32 2.34
C MET A 240 -20.20 -23.01 3.71
N ALA A 241 -19.12 -22.88 4.51
CA ALA A 241 -19.07 -23.46 5.86
C ALA A 241 -20.14 -22.86 6.79
N ALA A 242 -20.41 -21.55 6.70
CA ALA A 242 -21.46 -20.89 7.47
C ALA A 242 -22.84 -21.47 7.12
N LYS A 243 -23.13 -21.62 5.82
CA LYS A 243 -24.40 -22.14 5.33
C LYS A 243 -24.64 -23.59 5.73
N GLU A 244 -23.64 -24.46 5.56
CA GLU A 244 -23.73 -25.88 5.94
C GLU A 244 -24.00 -26.07 7.44
N ASN A 245 -23.64 -25.08 8.27
CA ASN A 245 -23.83 -25.12 9.72
C ASN A 245 -24.94 -24.18 10.21
N ASN A 246 -25.79 -23.65 9.31
CA ASN A 246 -26.90 -22.75 9.61
C ASN A 246 -26.50 -21.51 10.44
N ARG A 247 -25.34 -20.93 10.12
CA ARG A 247 -24.82 -19.72 10.77
C ARG A 247 -25.06 -18.50 9.89
N LYS A 248 -25.59 -17.43 10.47
CA LYS A 248 -25.79 -16.14 9.80
C LYS A 248 -24.50 -15.32 9.81
N ILE A 249 -24.29 -14.52 8.78
CA ILE A 249 -23.04 -13.79 8.55
C ILE A 249 -23.27 -12.28 8.68
N ALA A 250 -22.48 -11.62 9.51
CA ALA A 250 -22.30 -10.17 9.51
C ALA A 250 -20.94 -9.82 8.91
N VAL A 251 -20.84 -8.63 8.31
CA VAL A 251 -19.61 -8.16 7.65
C VAL A 251 -19.19 -6.82 8.22
N TYR A 252 -18.00 -6.78 8.79
CA TYR A 252 -17.31 -5.56 9.18
C TYR A 252 -16.25 -5.18 8.13
N GLY A 253 -16.73 -4.60 7.03
CA GLY A 253 -15.90 -4.06 5.97
C GLY A 253 -16.71 -3.69 4.73
N ARG A 254 -16.55 -2.46 4.23
CA ARG A 254 -17.39 -1.94 3.13
C ARG A 254 -17.24 -2.71 1.82
N THR A 255 -16.02 -3.07 1.45
CA THR A 255 -15.73 -3.77 0.19
C THR A 255 -16.36 -5.16 0.18
N MET A 256 -16.12 -5.97 1.23
CA MET A 256 -16.69 -7.31 1.32
C MET A 256 -18.21 -7.31 1.53
N ASP A 257 -18.76 -6.33 2.25
CA ASP A 257 -20.21 -6.20 2.38
C ASP A 257 -20.85 -5.90 1.01
N ALA A 258 -20.27 -4.98 0.22
CA ALA A 258 -20.74 -4.69 -1.12
C ALA A 258 -20.62 -5.91 -2.06
N VAL A 259 -19.52 -6.64 -1.99
CA VAL A 259 -19.32 -7.88 -2.76
C VAL A 259 -20.40 -8.91 -2.38
N LEU A 260 -20.57 -9.21 -1.09
CA LEU A 260 -21.58 -10.17 -0.60
C LEU A 260 -23.02 -9.78 -0.90
N ARG A 261 -23.32 -8.48 -0.99
CA ARG A 261 -24.66 -7.99 -1.38
C ARG A 261 -24.86 -7.90 -2.88
N SER A 262 -23.79 -8.02 -3.68
CA SER A 262 -23.89 -8.01 -5.13
C SER A 262 -24.39 -9.34 -5.68
N ASN A 263 -25.26 -9.30 -6.68
CA ASN A 263 -25.77 -10.50 -7.34
C ASN A 263 -24.68 -11.28 -8.12
N LEU A 264 -23.51 -10.66 -8.36
CA LEU A 264 -22.39 -11.22 -9.12
C LEU A 264 -21.88 -12.55 -8.55
N ILE A 265 -21.97 -12.70 -7.22
CA ILE A 265 -21.36 -13.81 -6.51
C ILE A 265 -22.39 -14.72 -5.81
N HIS A 266 -23.69 -14.41 -5.82
CA HIS A 266 -24.70 -15.18 -5.06
C HIS A 266 -24.84 -16.61 -5.56
N GLU A 267 -24.91 -16.80 -6.87
CA GLU A 267 -25.02 -18.12 -7.49
C GLU A 267 -23.75 -18.96 -7.24
N ASN A 268 -22.59 -18.30 -7.14
CA ASN A 268 -21.28 -18.95 -7.05
C ASN A 268 -20.80 -19.20 -5.61
N LEU A 269 -21.19 -18.34 -4.65
CA LEU A 269 -20.85 -18.48 -3.23
C LEU A 269 -21.98 -19.11 -2.41
N VAL A 270 -23.09 -19.46 -3.07
CA VAL A 270 -24.21 -20.20 -2.48
C VAL A 270 -24.83 -19.45 -1.29
N ILE A 271 -24.69 -18.12 -1.22
CA ILE A 271 -25.28 -17.24 -0.19
C ILE A 271 -26.50 -16.53 -0.73
N LYS A 272 -27.49 -16.36 0.14
CA LYS A 272 -28.67 -15.54 -0.13
C LYS A 272 -28.67 -14.28 0.75
N PRO A 273 -29.41 -13.22 0.37
CA PRO A 273 -29.57 -12.03 1.21
C PRO A 273 -30.05 -12.34 2.63
N GLU A 274 -30.88 -13.37 2.81
CA GLU A 274 -31.39 -13.83 4.11
C GLU A 274 -30.31 -14.42 5.03
N ASP A 275 -29.15 -14.80 4.49
CA ASP A 275 -28.00 -15.31 5.27
C ASP A 275 -27.14 -14.19 5.86
N LEU A 276 -27.33 -12.96 5.37
CA LEU A 276 -26.62 -11.78 5.83
C LEU A 276 -27.44 -11.04 6.90
N ILE A 277 -26.80 -10.73 8.02
CA ILE A 277 -27.38 -9.99 9.14
C ILE A 277 -26.55 -8.74 9.44
N SER A 278 -27.14 -7.80 10.17
CA SER A 278 -26.43 -6.62 10.68
C SER A 278 -25.42 -6.99 11.77
N ILE A 279 -24.44 -6.11 12.01
CA ILE A 279 -23.50 -6.28 13.13
C ILE A 279 -24.25 -6.34 14.47
N GLN A 280 -25.31 -5.55 14.65
CA GLN A 280 -26.11 -5.57 15.88
C GLN A 280 -26.82 -6.91 16.11
N GLU A 281 -27.37 -7.50 15.06
CA GLU A 281 -27.97 -8.85 15.13
C GLU A 281 -26.91 -9.91 15.43
N TYR A 282 -25.69 -9.77 14.87
CA TYR A 282 -24.57 -10.65 15.21
C TYR A 282 -24.19 -10.56 16.68
N VAL A 283 -24.09 -9.35 17.25
CA VAL A 283 -23.75 -9.14 18.68
C VAL A 283 -24.76 -9.85 19.58
N ASN A 284 -26.04 -9.83 19.20
CA ASN A 284 -27.14 -10.47 19.94
C ASN A 284 -27.27 -11.99 19.67
N SER A 285 -26.48 -12.54 18.74
CA SER A 285 -26.54 -13.96 18.36
C SER A 285 -25.63 -14.84 19.24
N ASN A 286 -25.92 -16.14 19.30
CA ASN A 286 -25.07 -17.12 20.01
C ASN A 286 -24.16 -17.94 19.08
N ASN A 287 -24.35 -17.86 17.76
CA ASN A 287 -23.66 -18.68 16.76
C ASN A 287 -23.40 -17.94 15.43
N GLY A 288 -23.47 -16.60 15.41
CA GLY A 288 -23.18 -15.82 14.22
C GLY A 288 -21.71 -15.91 13.77
N VAL A 289 -21.47 -15.56 12.52
CA VAL A 289 -20.13 -15.38 11.93
C VAL A 289 -19.93 -13.90 11.63
N LEU A 290 -18.86 -13.29 12.13
CA LEU A 290 -18.47 -11.92 11.79
C LEU A 290 -17.23 -11.96 10.90
N ILE A 291 -17.35 -11.45 9.68
CA ILE A 291 -16.23 -11.29 8.77
C ILE A 291 -15.64 -9.89 8.96
N ILE A 292 -14.42 -9.80 9.49
CA ILE A 292 -13.69 -8.54 9.59
C ILE A 292 -12.75 -8.46 8.40
N SER A 293 -12.94 -7.46 7.53
CA SER A 293 -12.14 -7.32 6.32
C SER A 293 -11.41 -5.98 6.22
N GLY A 294 -10.28 -5.99 5.52
CA GLY A 294 -9.48 -4.80 5.23
C GLY A 294 -8.28 -5.10 4.33
N THR A 295 -7.50 -4.07 4.00
CA THR A 295 -6.27 -4.18 3.20
C THR A 295 -5.04 -3.95 4.06
N GLY A 296 -4.06 -4.86 4.04
CA GLY A 296 -2.79 -4.66 4.76
C GLY A 296 -3.00 -4.25 6.23
N ASP A 297 -2.46 -3.10 6.63
CA ASP A 297 -2.59 -2.57 8.00
C ASP A 297 -4.03 -2.18 8.40
N ASP A 298 -4.92 -1.84 7.46
CA ASP A 298 -6.33 -1.49 7.79
C ASP A 298 -7.05 -2.64 8.52
N LEU A 299 -6.79 -3.88 8.12
CA LEU A 299 -7.33 -5.07 8.79
C LEU A 299 -6.78 -5.18 10.22
N TYR A 300 -5.45 -5.08 10.38
CA TYR A 300 -4.80 -5.23 11.67
C TYR A 300 -5.14 -4.09 12.63
N SER A 301 -5.29 -2.87 12.12
CA SER A 301 -5.73 -1.71 12.90
C SER A 301 -7.17 -1.83 13.38
N LYS A 302 -8.09 -2.47 12.62
CA LYS A 302 -9.44 -2.82 13.11
C LYS A 302 -9.38 -3.88 14.20
N LEU A 303 -8.63 -4.96 13.97
CA LEU A 303 -8.48 -6.03 14.95
C LEU A 303 -7.89 -5.53 16.26
N ALA A 304 -6.88 -4.65 16.21
CA ALA A 304 -6.24 -4.05 17.38
C ALA A 304 -7.23 -3.19 18.20
N LYS A 305 -8.09 -2.42 17.52
CA LYS A 305 -9.13 -1.62 18.19
C LYS A 305 -10.13 -2.50 18.93
N ILE A 306 -10.57 -3.59 18.31
CA ILE A 306 -11.50 -4.54 18.92
C ILE A 306 -10.83 -5.29 20.08
N ALA A 307 -9.57 -5.73 19.91
CA ALA A 307 -8.79 -6.42 20.93
C ALA A 307 -8.52 -5.57 22.19
N THR A 308 -8.53 -4.24 22.05
CA THR A 308 -8.33 -3.29 23.16
C THR A 308 -9.65 -2.69 23.68
N SER A 309 -10.81 -3.26 23.31
CA SER A 309 -12.15 -2.77 23.65
C SER A 309 -12.39 -1.29 23.32
N ASN A 310 -11.73 -0.79 22.27
CA ASN A 310 -11.86 0.58 21.76
C ASN A 310 -12.77 0.69 20.53
N ASP A 311 -13.39 -0.41 20.11
CA ASP A 311 -14.37 -0.42 19.02
C ASP A 311 -15.80 -0.30 19.58
N SER A 312 -16.61 0.56 18.99
CA SER A 312 -17.96 0.86 19.49
C SER A 312 -19.01 -0.17 19.07
N LEU A 313 -18.71 -1.05 18.11
CA LEU A 313 -19.66 -1.96 17.49
C LEU A 313 -19.45 -3.42 17.89
N VAL A 314 -18.19 -3.82 18.12
CA VAL A 314 -17.80 -5.21 18.35
C VAL A 314 -16.83 -5.29 19.51
N GLU A 315 -17.00 -6.30 20.35
CA GLU A 315 -16.07 -6.66 21.43
C GLU A 315 -15.81 -8.17 21.38
N PHE A 316 -14.59 -8.58 21.73
CA PHE A 316 -14.23 -9.98 21.88
C PHE A 316 -14.55 -10.47 23.28
N THR A 317 -15.14 -11.66 23.35
CA THR A 317 -15.59 -12.30 24.59
C THR A 317 -15.07 -13.73 24.68
N GLU A 318 -15.12 -14.33 25.87
CA GLU A 318 -14.74 -15.74 26.10
C GLU A 318 -15.52 -16.77 25.24
N LYS A 319 -16.67 -16.39 24.69
CA LYS A 319 -17.53 -17.23 23.83
C LYS A 319 -17.12 -17.19 22.36
N ASP A 320 -16.08 -16.44 22.05
CA ASP A 320 -15.67 -16.16 20.68
C ASP A 320 -14.50 -17.05 20.25
N LEU A 321 -14.51 -17.38 18.96
CA LEU A 321 -13.38 -17.98 18.27
C LEU A 321 -12.97 -17.06 17.11
N ILE A 322 -11.76 -16.52 17.21
CA ILE A 322 -11.14 -15.69 16.19
C ILE A 322 -10.32 -16.59 15.27
N ILE A 323 -10.60 -16.52 13.97
CA ILE A 323 -9.89 -17.24 12.93
C ILE A 323 -9.17 -16.21 12.05
N LEU A 324 -7.84 -16.20 12.11
CA LEU A 324 -7.02 -15.39 11.21
C LEU A 324 -6.67 -16.23 9.97
N THR A 325 -7.25 -15.89 8.82
CA THR A 325 -7.18 -16.72 7.60
C THR A 325 -6.07 -16.32 6.63
N ASN A 326 -5.31 -15.28 6.98
CA ASN A 326 -4.29 -14.70 6.11
C ASN A 326 -2.90 -14.99 6.65
N THR A 327 -2.00 -15.29 5.73
CA THR A 327 -0.58 -15.33 6.03
C THR A 327 -0.01 -13.91 6.01
N PRO A 328 1.15 -13.68 6.66
CA PRO A 328 1.82 -12.40 6.60
C PRO A 328 2.10 -12.00 5.14
N VAL A 329 1.81 -10.74 4.80
CA VAL A 329 2.08 -10.20 3.46
C VAL A 329 3.29 -9.28 3.52
N ALA A 330 4.02 -9.20 2.40
CA ALA A 330 5.20 -8.37 2.25
C ALA A 330 4.97 -6.93 2.71
N GLY A 331 5.80 -6.47 3.64
CA GLY A 331 5.80 -5.11 4.20
C GLY A 331 5.02 -4.97 5.52
N VAL A 332 4.15 -5.94 5.88
CA VAL A 332 3.29 -5.88 7.08
C VAL A 332 3.51 -7.06 8.03
N GLU A 333 4.57 -7.84 7.88
CA GLU A 333 4.83 -9.06 8.65
C GLU A 333 5.02 -8.78 10.14
N LYS A 334 5.71 -7.68 10.49
CA LYS A 334 5.87 -7.27 11.88
C LYS A 334 4.53 -6.93 12.52
N ARG A 335 3.64 -6.25 11.78
CA ARG A 335 2.31 -5.90 12.26
C ARG A 335 1.46 -7.15 12.45
N HIS A 336 1.58 -8.12 11.53
CA HIS A 336 0.95 -9.43 11.67
C HIS A 336 1.39 -10.13 12.97
N ALA A 337 2.69 -10.13 13.29
CA ALA A 337 3.19 -10.72 14.53
C ALA A 337 2.65 -9.99 15.78
N GLN A 338 2.55 -8.66 15.75
CA GLN A 338 1.98 -7.86 16.84
C GLN A 338 0.51 -8.17 17.06
N ILE A 339 -0.28 -8.26 15.98
CA ILE A 339 -1.71 -8.52 16.13
C ILE A 339 -1.99 -9.93 16.67
N LEU A 340 -1.17 -10.93 16.33
CA LEU A 340 -1.29 -12.26 16.94
C LEU A 340 -1.13 -12.20 18.46
N ASP A 341 -0.17 -11.43 18.95
CA ASP A 341 0.11 -11.23 20.36
C ASP A 341 -0.96 -10.36 21.05
N GLU A 342 -1.50 -9.34 20.38
CA GLU A 342 -2.64 -8.55 20.86
C GLU A 342 -3.91 -9.42 20.99
N LEU A 343 -4.24 -10.23 19.97
CA LEU A 343 -5.39 -11.12 19.98
C LEU A 343 -5.26 -12.23 21.03
N ALA A 344 -4.06 -12.76 21.24
CA ALA A 344 -3.80 -13.78 22.26
C ALA A 344 -3.95 -13.28 23.71
N ARG A 345 -3.99 -11.96 23.94
CA ARG A 345 -4.28 -11.36 25.26
C ARG A 345 -5.77 -11.20 25.53
N THR A 346 -6.63 -11.41 24.54
CA THR A 346 -8.08 -11.35 24.70
C THR A 346 -8.61 -12.65 25.31
N ASP A 347 -9.81 -12.61 25.87
CA ASP A 347 -10.44 -13.83 26.42
C ASP A 347 -10.96 -14.78 25.32
N ALA A 348 -10.94 -14.36 24.05
CA ALA A 348 -11.39 -15.16 22.93
C ALA A 348 -10.37 -16.24 22.54
N ARG A 349 -10.86 -17.37 22.03
CA ARG A 349 -9.99 -18.40 21.46
C ARG A 349 -9.42 -17.90 20.13
N LEU A 350 -8.15 -18.19 19.85
CA LEU A 350 -7.47 -17.81 18.61
C LEU A 350 -7.03 -19.04 17.80
N LEU A 351 -7.46 -19.09 16.54
CA LEU A 351 -6.96 -19.99 15.50
C LEU A 351 -6.29 -19.16 14.40
N ALA A 352 -4.96 -19.09 14.42
CA ALA A 352 -4.20 -18.37 13.40
C ALA A 352 -3.60 -19.32 12.36
N LEU A 353 -3.94 -19.13 11.09
CA LEU A 353 -3.33 -19.83 9.97
C LEU A 353 -2.02 -19.15 9.56
N SER A 354 -1.02 -19.94 9.16
CA SER A 354 0.29 -19.47 8.72
C SER A 354 0.67 -20.06 7.35
N ASP A 355 1.81 -19.65 6.79
CA ASP A 355 2.35 -20.20 5.54
C ASP A 355 2.66 -21.72 5.62
N LYS A 356 2.72 -22.29 6.83
CA LYS A 356 2.81 -23.75 7.03
C LYS A 356 1.47 -24.46 6.82
N ASN A 357 0.36 -23.75 7.01
CA ASN A 357 -0.98 -24.28 6.91
C ASN A 357 -1.56 -24.07 5.51
N ILE A 358 -1.40 -22.85 4.99
CA ILE A 358 -2.10 -22.39 3.79
C ILE A 358 -1.15 -21.57 2.89
N TRP A 359 -1.36 -21.65 1.59
CA TRP A 359 -0.61 -20.84 0.60
C TRP A 359 -1.51 -19.80 -0.06
N SER A 360 -0.96 -18.61 -0.34
CA SER A 360 -1.63 -17.64 -1.22
C SER A 360 -1.79 -18.22 -2.62
N MET A 361 -2.92 -17.93 -3.28
CA MET A 361 -3.25 -18.40 -4.63
C MET A 361 -2.43 -17.66 -5.70
N ARG A 362 -1.17 -18.02 -5.82
CA ARG A 362 -0.18 -17.44 -6.73
C ARG A 362 0.72 -18.56 -7.26
N ALA A 363 1.23 -18.42 -8.46
CA ALA A 363 1.88 -19.51 -9.16
C ALA A 363 3.14 -19.99 -8.42
N SER A 364 3.18 -21.29 -8.12
CA SER A 364 4.36 -21.98 -7.63
C SER A 364 5.26 -22.44 -8.78
N TYR A 365 6.37 -23.09 -8.47
CA TYR A 365 7.29 -23.66 -9.46
C TYR A 365 6.57 -24.57 -10.47
N GLU A 366 5.79 -25.53 -9.99
CA GLU A 366 5.06 -26.48 -10.86
C GLU A 366 3.88 -25.82 -11.57
N ASP A 367 3.23 -24.83 -10.96
CA ASP A 367 2.20 -24.04 -11.64
C ASP A 367 2.79 -23.31 -12.87
N ILE A 368 3.95 -22.66 -12.69
CA ILE A 368 4.67 -21.94 -13.76
C ILE A 368 5.12 -22.89 -14.86
N LYS A 369 5.73 -24.02 -14.48
CA LYS A 369 6.21 -25.04 -15.41
C LYS A 369 5.07 -25.61 -16.25
N MET A 370 3.94 -25.90 -15.62
CA MET A 370 2.75 -26.45 -16.29
C MET A 370 2.12 -25.44 -17.25
N LEU A 371 1.89 -24.19 -16.84
CA LEU A 371 1.35 -23.16 -17.75
C LEU A 371 2.29 -22.91 -18.94
N THR A 372 3.60 -22.84 -18.67
CA THR A 372 4.62 -22.67 -19.71
C THR A 372 4.60 -23.85 -20.69
N SER A 373 4.45 -25.08 -20.19
CA SER A 373 4.34 -26.29 -21.04
C SER A 373 3.07 -26.28 -21.90
N ILE A 374 1.93 -25.83 -21.36
CA ILE A 374 0.66 -25.73 -22.10
C ILE A 374 0.76 -24.71 -23.24
N LEU A 375 1.33 -23.54 -22.96
CA LEU A 375 1.40 -22.43 -23.91
C LEU A 375 2.56 -22.57 -24.91
N ASN A 376 3.60 -23.33 -24.55
CA ASN A 376 4.83 -23.52 -25.33
C ASN A 376 5.37 -22.19 -25.91
N PRO A 377 5.64 -21.18 -25.07
CA PRO A 377 6.00 -19.86 -25.53
C PRO A 377 7.44 -19.83 -26.07
N LYS A 378 7.70 -18.98 -27.06
CA LYS A 378 9.08 -18.74 -27.51
C LYS A 378 9.91 -18.03 -26.44
N TYR A 379 9.36 -16.96 -25.84
CA TYR A 379 9.99 -16.18 -24.78
C TYR A 379 9.23 -16.30 -23.45
N PHE A 380 9.95 -16.27 -22.35
CA PHE A 380 9.38 -16.25 -21.00
C PHE A 380 9.87 -15.01 -20.24
N ILE A 381 8.93 -14.26 -19.66
CA ILE A 381 9.21 -13.01 -18.95
C ILE A 381 8.59 -13.14 -17.54
N PRO A 382 9.40 -13.41 -16.50
CA PRO A 382 8.89 -13.43 -15.14
C PRO A 382 8.63 -12.01 -14.63
N ILE A 383 7.60 -11.88 -13.79
CA ILE A 383 7.18 -10.61 -13.20
C ILE A 383 6.72 -10.78 -11.74
N LYS A 384 6.52 -9.68 -11.01
CA LYS A 384 5.88 -9.60 -9.69
C LYS A 384 6.66 -10.33 -8.57
N ALA A 385 7.98 -10.37 -8.62
CA ALA A 385 8.76 -11.13 -7.65
C ALA A 385 10.09 -10.47 -7.26
N LEU A 386 10.72 -11.05 -6.24
CA LEU A 386 12.11 -10.76 -5.91
C LEU A 386 13.02 -11.51 -6.87
N TYR A 387 14.26 -11.02 -7.06
CA TYR A 387 15.22 -11.59 -7.99
C TYR A 387 15.45 -13.10 -7.77
N LYS A 388 15.52 -13.53 -6.50
CA LYS A 388 15.66 -14.96 -6.16
C LYS A 388 14.52 -15.83 -6.70
N ASP A 389 13.32 -15.27 -6.81
CA ASP A 389 12.13 -15.99 -7.29
C ASP A 389 12.11 -15.97 -8.83
N PHE A 390 12.60 -14.90 -9.49
CA PHE A 390 12.85 -14.91 -10.94
C PHE A 390 13.81 -16.03 -11.36
N LEU A 391 14.89 -16.26 -10.62
CA LEU A 391 15.81 -17.37 -10.90
C LEU A 391 15.13 -18.74 -10.74
N ASN A 392 14.09 -18.87 -9.90
CA ASN A 392 13.32 -20.11 -9.81
C ASN A 392 12.31 -20.22 -10.96
N ALA A 393 11.66 -19.13 -11.36
CA ALA A 393 10.76 -19.10 -12.50
C ALA A 393 11.49 -19.38 -13.81
N GLU A 394 12.70 -18.84 -13.98
CA GLU A 394 13.61 -19.16 -15.09
C GLU A 394 13.86 -20.67 -15.19
N LYS A 395 14.24 -21.31 -14.08
CA LYS A 395 14.45 -22.77 -14.04
C LYS A 395 13.19 -23.55 -14.41
N ALA A 396 12.03 -23.16 -13.88
CA ALA A 396 10.75 -23.78 -14.23
C ALA A 396 10.45 -23.65 -15.73
N ALA A 397 10.71 -22.49 -16.33
CA ALA A 397 10.51 -22.26 -17.76
C ALA A 397 11.49 -23.05 -18.63
N ILE A 398 12.76 -23.16 -18.23
CA ILE A 398 13.77 -23.99 -18.92
C ILE A 398 13.35 -25.46 -18.91
N GLU A 399 12.92 -25.97 -17.76
CA GLU A 399 12.43 -27.35 -17.62
C GLU A 399 11.13 -27.59 -18.41
N ALA A 400 10.34 -26.55 -18.66
CA ALA A 400 9.17 -26.60 -19.54
C ALA A 400 9.53 -26.52 -21.03
N GLY A 401 10.80 -26.31 -21.39
CA GLY A 401 11.30 -26.32 -22.77
C GLY A 401 11.65 -24.95 -23.36
N VAL A 402 11.60 -23.87 -22.57
CA VAL A 402 12.04 -22.54 -23.03
C VAL A 402 13.57 -22.49 -23.08
N ASN A 403 14.14 -22.01 -24.19
CA ASN A 403 15.58 -21.85 -24.28
C ASN A 403 16.09 -20.78 -23.31
N ASN A 404 17.24 -21.01 -22.67
CA ASN A 404 17.83 -20.07 -21.71
C ASN A 404 17.98 -18.63 -22.26
N GLN A 405 18.43 -18.49 -23.50
CA GLN A 405 18.59 -17.20 -24.20
C GLN A 405 17.27 -16.47 -24.52
N ASN A 406 16.13 -17.13 -24.31
CA ASN A 406 14.79 -16.59 -24.57
C ASN A 406 14.08 -16.13 -23.28
N ILE A 407 14.79 -16.10 -22.15
CA ILE A 407 14.23 -15.67 -20.87
C ILE A 407 14.62 -14.21 -20.63
N GLY A 408 13.62 -13.37 -20.38
CA GLY A 408 13.78 -11.93 -20.21
C GLY A 408 13.58 -11.51 -18.76
N ILE A 409 14.59 -11.70 -17.91
CA ILE A 409 14.62 -11.08 -16.58
C ILE A 409 15.11 -9.64 -16.78
N ILE A 410 14.31 -8.67 -16.34
CA ILE A 410 14.60 -7.24 -16.47
C ILE A 410 14.35 -6.51 -15.16
N ASP A 411 15.04 -5.40 -14.96
CA ASP A 411 14.79 -4.47 -13.86
C ASP A 411 13.67 -3.47 -14.20
N ASN A 412 13.14 -2.80 -13.18
CA ASN A 412 12.23 -1.68 -13.39
C ASN A 412 12.91 -0.60 -14.25
N GLY A 413 12.22 -0.11 -15.27
CA GLY A 413 12.70 0.88 -16.23
C GLY A 413 13.45 0.29 -17.43
N GLU A 414 13.87 -0.96 -17.41
CA GLU A 414 14.46 -1.58 -18.59
C GLU A 414 13.40 -1.88 -19.66
N ILE A 415 13.78 -1.73 -20.94
CA ILE A 415 12.89 -1.96 -22.07
C ILE A 415 13.37 -3.20 -22.82
N LEU A 416 12.59 -4.27 -22.72
CA LEU A 416 12.82 -5.52 -23.42
C LEU A 416 12.21 -5.45 -24.82
N LYS A 417 13.02 -5.60 -25.86
CA LYS A 417 12.58 -5.67 -27.26
C LYS A 417 12.38 -7.13 -27.66
N LEU A 418 11.19 -7.45 -28.15
CA LEU A 418 10.82 -8.77 -28.62
C LEU A 418 10.77 -8.76 -30.14
N SER A 419 11.55 -9.63 -30.77
CA SER A 419 11.50 -9.82 -32.23
C SER A 419 11.22 -11.28 -32.57
N LYS A 420 11.09 -11.56 -33.87
CA LYS A 420 10.92 -12.93 -34.36
C LYS A 420 12.05 -13.85 -33.90
N ASN A 421 13.30 -13.38 -33.77
CA ASN A 421 14.48 -14.25 -33.61
C ASN A 421 15.36 -13.95 -32.41
N HIS A 422 15.28 -12.75 -31.83
CA HIS A 422 16.12 -12.34 -30.70
C HIS A 422 15.30 -11.58 -29.65
N LEU A 423 15.76 -11.71 -28.42
CA LEU A 423 15.34 -10.92 -27.26
C LEU A 423 16.52 -10.00 -26.89
N ALA A 424 16.26 -8.71 -26.69
CA ALA A 424 17.32 -7.75 -26.37
C ALA A 424 16.83 -6.66 -25.43
N ILE A 425 17.68 -6.24 -24.50
CA ILE A 425 17.43 -5.06 -23.67
C ILE A 425 17.86 -3.82 -24.46
N SER A 426 17.00 -2.80 -24.49
CA SER A 426 17.26 -1.51 -25.11
C SER A 426 18.35 -0.74 -24.36
N GLU A 427 19.21 -0.01 -25.09
CA GLU A 427 20.15 0.95 -24.49
C GLU A 427 19.45 2.13 -23.79
N HIS A 428 18.20 2.39 -24.17
CA HIS A 428 17.36 3.41 -23.54
C HIS A 428 16.39 2.78 -22.56
N GLY A 429 16.33 3.33 -21.34
CA GLY A 429 15.38 2.97 -20.31
C GLY A 429 14.16 3.91 -20.24
N ALA A 430 13.15 3.46 -19.52
CA ALA A 430 12.00 4.24 -19.09
C ALA A 430 12.24 4.85 -17.71
N GLU A 431 11.79 6.09 -17.54
CA GLU A 431 11.82 6.75 -16.24
C GLU A 431 10.90 6.02 -15.24
N HIS A 432 11.47 5.58 -14.13
CA HIS A 432 10.80 4.78 -13.10
C HIS A 432 11.23 5.25 -11.70
N GLY A 433 10.59 4.70 -10.67
CA GLY A 433 10.92 5.00 -9.27
C GLY A 433 9.73 4.90 -8.34
N ASN A 434 9.95 5.25 -7.07
CA ASN A 434 8.93 5.25 -6.03
C ASN A 434 8.34 6.65 -5.85
N VAL A 435 7.01 6.71 -5.79
CA VAL A 435 6.28 7.89 -5.32
C VAL A 435 5.58 7.51 -4.03
N TYR A 436 5.83 8.29 -2.98
CA TYR A 436 5.26 8.05 -1.66
C TYR A 436 3.93 8.80 -1.50
N VAL A 437 2.95 8.13 -0.91
CA VAL A 437 1.63 8.69 -0.62
C VAL A 437 1.43 8.75 0.89
N ASP A 438 1.06 9.94 1.38
CA ASP A 438 0.81 10.24 2.79
C ASP A 438 -0.51 11.04 2.89
N GLY A 439 -1.57 10.38 3.36
CA GLY A 439 -2.92 10.93 3.44
C GLY A 439 -3.45 11.40 2.08
N SER A 440 -3.63 12.72 1.94
CA SER A 440 -4.06 13.34 0.67
C SER A 440 -2.90 13.74 -0.25
N GLY A 441 -1.67 13.77 0.28
CA GLY A 441 -0.47 14.21 -0.43
C GLY A 441 0.11 13.08 -1.28
N ILE A 442 0.42 13.37 -2.55
CA ILE A 442 1.00 12.43 -3.50
C ILE A 442 2.34 12.99 -3.95
N GLY A 443 3.44 12.32 -3.62
CA GLY A 443 4.77 12.79 -4.00
C GLY A 443 5.25 14.02 -3.23
N ASP A 444 4.46 14.56 -2.30
CA ASP A 444 4.84 15.66 -1.41
C ASP A 444 5.95 15.25 -0.41
N VAL A 445 6.15 13.94 -0.23
CA VAL A 445 7.16 13.38 0.67
C VAL A 445 8.36 12.91 -0.14
N GLY A 446 9.38 13.76 -0.25
CA GLY A 446 10.67 13.40 -0.85
C GLY A 446 11.59 12.63 0.10
N SER A 447 12.71 12.12 -0.42
CA SER A 447 13.75 11.44 0.37
C SER A 447 14.29 12.29 1.53
N ILE A 448 14.32 13.61 1.36
CA ILE A 448 14.71 14.57 2.41
C ILE A 448 13.75 14.49 3.60
N VAL A 449 12.44 14.57 3.36
CA VAL A 449 11.41 14.52 4.42
C VAL A 449 11.44 13.16 5.13
N LEU A 450 11.64 12.07 4.40
CA LEU A 450 11.80 10.73 5.01
C LEU A 450 13.04 10.64 5.91
N ASN A 451 14.17 11.19 5.45
CA ASN A 451 15.40 11.23 6.24
C ASN A 451 15.24 12.09 7.50
N GLU A 452 14.56 13.24 7.40
CA GLU A 452 14.23 14.07 8.56
C GLU A 452 13.32 13.32 9.55
N ARG A 453 12.26 12.65 9.06
CA ARG A 453 11.39 11.81 9.91
C ARG A 453 12.19 10.70 10.61
N LYS A 454 13.09 10.03 9.89
CA LYS A 454 13.96 8.98 10.45
C LYS A 454 14.86 9.55 11.53
N GLN A 455 15.52 10.68 11.27
CA GLN A 455 16.40 11.34 12.24
C GLN A 455 15.61 11.82 13.48
N LEU A 456 14.41 12.36 13.30
CA LEU A 456 13.53 12.72 14.41
C LEU A 456 13.13 11.52 15.26
N ALA A 457 12.84 10.38 14.62
CA ALA A 457 12.45 9.16 15.31
C ALA A 457 13.61 8.48 16.05
N THR A 458 14.84 8.55 15.53
CA THR A 458 16.02 7.91 16.16
C THR A 458 16.71 8.83 17.16
N ASP A 459 16.93 10.08 16.80
CA ASP A 459 17.84 10.98 17.51
C ASP A 459 17.12 12.14 18.20
N GLY A 460 15.86 12.42 17.80
CA GLY A 460 15.06 13.50 18.33
C GLY A 460 15.43 14.88 17.78
N VAL A 461 14.88 15.91 18.40
CA VAL A 461 15.08 17.31 18.03
C VAL A 461 15.43 18.18 19.24
N ILE A 462 16.32 19.14 19.02
CA ILE A 462 16.65 20.22 19.94
C ILE A 462 16.26 21.54 19.28
N ILE A 463 15.47 22.34 19.97
CA ILE A 463 15.09 23.69 19.55
C ILE A 463 15.73 24.67 20.50
N VAL A 464 16.49 25.62 19.97
CA VAL A 464 17.14 26.70 20.72
C VAL A 464 16.56 28.03 20.29
N GLY A 465 16.02 28.78 21.24
CA GLY A 465 15.50 30.13 21.05
C GLY A 465 16.35 31.16 21.78
N ALA A 466 16.75 32.22 21.08
CA ALA A 466 17.42 33.38 21.67
C ALA A 466 16.96 34.68 21.00
N THR A 467 17.00 35.78 21.74
CA THR A 467 16.72 37.12 21.21
C THR A 467 17.92 38.02 21.44
N ILE A 468 18.37 38.70 20.39
CA ILE A 468 19.48 39.66 20.45
C ILE A 468 19.01 41.07 20.07
N ASP A 469 19.65 42.11 20.61
CA ASP A 469 19.39 43.49 20.20
C ASP A 469 20.00 43.73 18.81
N SER A 470 19.22 44.31 17.91
CA SER A 470 19.62 44.50 16.51
C SER A 470 20.77 45.49 16.32
N ARG A 471 20.97 46.43 17.26
CA ARG A 471 21.95 47.53 17.18
C ARG A 471 23.30 47.12 17.72
N ASN A 472 23.33 46.46 18.89
CA ASN A 472 24.58 46.11 19.58
C ASN A 472 24.86 44.58 19.59
N LYS A 473 23.97 43.77 19.00
CA LYS A 473 24.03 42.30 18.92
C LYS A 473 24.16 41.60 20.28
N GLU A 474 23.73 42.27 21.34
CA GLU A 474 23.75 41.72 22.70
C GLU A 474 22.57 40.77 22.93
N LEU A 475 22.80 39.69 23.68
CA LEU A 475 21.74 38.78 24.08
C LEU A 475 20.80 39.48 25.09
N ILE A 476 19.54 39.67 24.71
CA ILE A 476 18.54 40.38 25.53
C ILE A 476 17.51 39.46 26.18
N SER A 477 17.46 38.17 25.81
CA SER A 477 16.60 37.16 26.43
C SER A 477 17.41 36.00 26.99
N LEU A 478 16.82 35.25 27.93
CA LEU A 478 17.34 33.93 28.26
C LEU A 478 17.32 33.03 27.02
N ILE A 479 18.30 32.14 26.93
CA ILE A 479 18.35 31.09 25.92
C ILE A 479 17.41 29.97 26.38
N ASP A 480 16.33 29.75 25.64
CA ASP A 480 15.44 28.62 25.84
C ASP A 480 15.91 27.44 25.00
N THR A 481 16.02 26.26 25.60
CA THR A 481 16.43 25.03 24.92
C THR A 481 15.44 23.93 25.24
N GLN A 482 14.73 23.46 24.22
CA GLN A 482 13.76 22.38 24.35
C GLN A 482 14.26 21.14 23.61
N MET A 483 14.20 20.00 24.28
CA MET A 483 14.54 18.70 23.68
C MET A 483 13.31 17.81 23.62
N ARG A 484 13.15 17.08 22.51
CA ARG A 484 12.12 16.06 22.31
C ARG A 484 12.76 14.82 21.71
N GLY A 485 12.65 13.66 22.37
CA GLY A 485 13.22 12.39 21.89
C GLY A 485 14.74 12.25 21.97
N VAL A 486 15.46 13.28 22.44
CA VAL A 486 16.93 13.28 22.51
C VAL A 486 17.41 12.60 23.79
N LEU A 487 17.15 13.20 24.94
CA LEU A 487 17.52 12.70 26.25
C LEU A 487 16.32 12.84 27.19
N TYR A 488 16.12 11.87 28.07
CA TYR A 488 15.17 12.01 29.19
C TYR A 488 15.86 12.80 30.30
N ILE A 489 15.52 14.08 30.40
CA ILE A 489 16.23 15.03 31.26
C ILE A 489 15.28 15.60 32.30
N GLN A 490 15.66 15.51 33.58
CA GLN A 490 15.04 16.31 34.67
C GLN A 490 15.52 17.77 34.57
N GLU A 491 14.69 18.74 34.93
CA GLU A 491 14.93 20.19 34.72
C GLU A 491 16.31 20.70 35.20
N ASP A 492 16.93 20.04 36.20
CA ASP A 492 18.23 20.42 36.78
C ASP A 492 19.48 19.77 36.13
N ASN A 493 19.35 19.11 34.98
CA ASN A 493 20.48 18.38 34.41
C ASN A 493 21.61 19.33 33.97
N PRO A 494 22.88 19.04 34.34
CA PRO A 494 24.05 19.84 34.01
C PRO A 494 24.20 20.17 32.51
N ILE A 495 23.69 19.31 31.62
CA ILE A 495 23.79 19.50 30.18
C ILE A 495 23.17 20.82 29.71
N PHE A 496 22.07 21.27 30.33
CA PHE A 496 21.43 22.54 29.97
C PHE A 496 22.32 23.73 30.29
N LYS A 497 23.00 23.71 31.45
CA LYS A 497 23.93 24.78 31.85
C LYS A 497 25.14 24.83 30.92
N ILE A 498 25.65 23.66 30.51
CA ILE A 498 26.75 23.56 29.55
C ILE A 498 26.30 24.14 28.20
N LEU A 499 25.15 23.71 27.67
CA LEU A 499 24.62 24.22 26.41
C LEU A 499 24.41 25.73 26.45
N GLN A 500 23.74 26.24 27.48
CA GLN A 500 23.52 27.69 27.65
C GLN A 500 24.83 28.46 27.65
N ARG A 501 25.85 27.98 28.36
CA ARG A 501 27.17 28.63 28.40
C ARG A 501 27.83 28.66 27.03
N GLU A 502 27.88 27.53 26.34
CA GLU A 502 28.52 27.41 25.02
C GLU A 502 27.80 28.27 23.96
N ILE A 503 26.46 28.27 23.96
CA ILE A 503 25.65 29.13 23.08
C ILE A 503 25.90 30.61 23.38
N THR A 504 25.93 30.99 24.67
CA THR A 504 26.21 32.37 25.09
C THR A 504 27.58 32.83 24.62
N ASN A 505 28.61 31.98 24.76
CA ASN A 505 29.96 32.29 24.33
C ASN A 505 30.03 32.56 22.82
N LEU A 506 29.39 31.72 22.00
CA LEU A 506 29.34 31.89 20.54
C LEU A 506 28.63 33.20 20.13
N ILE A 507 27.56 33.58 20.84
CA ILE A 507 26.88 34.85 20.61
C ILE A 507 27.77 36.04 20.99
N ILE A 508 28.49 35.96 22.12
CA ILE A 508 29.43 37.00 22.56
C ILE A 508 30.61 37.15 21.58
N GLU A 509 31.14 36.05 21.06
CA GLU A 509 32.18 36.06 20.03
C GLU A 509 31.69 36.75 18.76
N GLY A 510 30.49 36.41 18.30
CA GLY A 510 29.83 37.11 17.19
C GLY A 510 29.64 38.60 17.45
N GLN A 511 29.23 38.98 18.66
CA GLN A 511 29.10 40.38 19.08
C GLN A 511 30.46 41.11 19.03
N ALA A 512 31.53 40.47 19.48
CA ALA A 512 32.88 41.04 19.46
C ALA A 512 33.38 41.26 18.02
N LEU A 513 33.05 40.34 17.10
CA LEU A 513 33.33 40.52 15.67
C LEU A 513 32.56 41.72 15.10
N TYR A 514 31.27 41.83 15.40
CA TYR A 514 30.43 42.96 14.98
C TYR A 514 30.97 44.31 15.47
N LYS A 515 31.45 44.38 16.72
CA LYS A 515 32.05 45.59 17.30
C LYS A 515 33.38 45.98 16.63
N LYS A 516 34.15 45.02 16.13
CA LYS A 516 35.42 45.27 15.41
C LYS A 516 35.18 45.68 13.97
N ASP A 517 34.29 44.98 13.29
CA ASP A 517 33.92 45.23 11.90
C ASP A 517 32.51 44.66 11.63
N PRO A 518 31.49 45.52 11.44
CA PRO A 518 30.12 45.07 11.16
C PRO A 518 30.00 44.14 9.95
N LYS A 519 30.94 44.19 8.98
CA LYS A 519 30.92 43.33 7.79
C LYS A 519 31.33 41.89 8.08
N LYS A 520 31.96 41.62 9.24
CA LYS A 520 32.39 40.28 9.66
C LYS A 520 31.33 39.55 10.48
N TYR A 521 30.19 40.17 10.72
CA TYR A 521 29.08 39.56 11.44
C TYR A 521 28.16 38.84 10.46
N ASP A 522 28.06 37.51 10.58
CA ASP A 522 27.06 36.70 9.88
C ASP A 522 26.25 35.88 10.89
N LEU A 523 24.97 36.24 11.06
CA LEU A 523 24.06 35.52 11.94
C LEU A 523 23.85 34.06 11.50
N ASN A 524 23.95 33.76 10.20
CA ASN A 524 23.82 32.39 9.71
C ASN A 524 25.05 31.55 10.07
N GLU A 525 26.24 32.15 10.10
CA GLU A 525 27.48 31.51 10.56
C GLU A 525 27.38 31.19 12.06
N ILE A 526 26.97 32.16 12.87
CA ILE A 526 26.75 31.95 14.32
C ILE A 526 25.72 30.83 14.56
N LYS A 527 24.60 30.82 13.82
CA LYS A 527 23.59 29.73 13.90
C LYS A 527 24.19 28.37 13.53
N LYS A 528 25.07 28.29 12.52
CA LYS A 528 25.76 27.06 12.14
C LYS A 528 26.74 26.61 13.22
N ASP A 529 27.50 27.51 13.82
CA ASP A 529 28.43 27.20 14.90
C ASP A 529 27.71 26.68 16.14
N ILE A 530 26.61 27.34 16.53
CA ILE A 530 25.74 26.86 17.61
C ILE A 530 25.22 25.45 17.28
N THR A 531 24.71 25.25 16.06
CA THR A 531 24.20 23.94 15.60
C THR A 531 25.28 22.86 15.70
N SER A 532 26.50 23.15 15.23
CA SER A 532 27.63 22.22 15.25
C SER A 532 28.07 21.89 16.68
N ARG A 533 28.17 22.91 17.54
CA ARG A 533 28.58 22.77 18.94
C ARG A 533 27.59 21.92 19.73
N ILE A 534 26.29 22.18 19.57
CA ILE A 534 25.23 21.40 20.21
C ILE A 534 25.30 19.94 19.75
N LYS A 535 25.41 19.69 18.43
CA LYS A 535 25.53 18.32 17.89
C LYS A 535 26.73 17.58 18.47
N GLN A 536 27.88 18.24 18.58
CA GLN A 536 29.10 17.64 19.15
C GLN A 536 28.88 17.24 20.62
N LEU A 537 28.34 18.16 21.44
CA LEU A 537 28.11 17.91 22.87
C LEU A 537 27.12 16.76 23.09
N ILE A 538 26.00 16.77 22.36
CA ILE A 538 24.99 15.72 22.49
C ILE A 538 25.52 14.37 21.99
N LYS A 539 26.33 14.37 20.93
CA LYS A 539 26.97 13.13 20.45
C LYS A 539 27.97 12.58 21.47
N GLN A 540 28.71 13.42 22.17
CA GLN A 540 29.63 13.00 23.23
C GLN A 540 28.90 12.42 24.43
N GLU A 541 27.79 13.04 24.83
CA GLU A 541 27.04 12.66 26.03
C GLU A 541 26.10 11.47 25.82
N SER A 542 25.53 11.33 24.61
CA SER A 542 24.44 10.39 24.34
C SER A 542 24.65 9.48 23.13
N GLY A 543 25.68 9.73 22.32
CA GLY A 543 25.89 9.06 21.03
C GLY A 543 24.93 9.50 19.92
N LYS A 544 23.89 10.28 20.23
CA LYS A 544 22.86 10.71 19.26
C LYS A 544 23.27 11.93 18.45
N THR A 545 22.69 12.06 17.27
CA THR A 545 22.89 13.21 16.37
C THR A 545 21.55 13.92 16.04
N PRO A 546 20.93 14.61 17.01
CA PRO A 546 19.59 15.17 16.83
C PRO A 546 19.55 16.25 15.74
N ILE A 547 18.34 16.49 15.23
CA ILE A 547 18.06 17.71 14.47
C ILE A 547 18.16 18.89 15.44
N VAL A 548 18.91 19.93 15.07
CA VAL A 548 19.08 21.13 15.90
C VAL A 548 18.53 22.32 15.13
N LEU A 549 17.53 22.98 15.69
CA LEU A 549 16.89 24.17 15.14
C LEU A 549 17.25 25.38 16.01
N VAL A 550 18.02 26.31 15.44
CA VAL A 550 18.48 27.52 16.13
C VAL A 550 17.71 28.73 15.61
N ILE A 551 16.87 29.29 16.47
CA ILE A 551 16.06 30.47 16.19
C ILE A 551 16.64 31.63 16.99
N ILE A 552 17.27 32.57 16.28
CA ILE A 552 17.75 33.82 16.85
C ILE A 552 16.94 34.95 16.24
N ASN A 553 16.22 35.66 17.10
CA ASN A 553 15.41 36.82 16.73
C ASN A 553 16.20 38.10 17.04
N GLU A 554 16.17 39.07 16.13
CA GLU A 554 16.69 40.42 16.39
C GLU A 554 15.56 41.35 16.80
N SER A 555 15.77 42.17 17.82
CA SER A 555 14.79 43.13 18.32
C SER A 555 15.42 44.50 18.53
N ASP A 556 14.72 45.56 18.12
CA ASP A 556 15.20 46.95 18.23
C ASP A 556 14.93 47.58 19.61
N GLY A 557 14.42 46.80 20.58
CA GLY A 557 14.17 47.27 21.95
C GLY A 557 13.06 48.31 22.11
N LYS A 558 12.25 48.61 21.08
CA LYS A 558 10.99 49.36 21.24
C LYS A 558 9.93 48.42 21.83
N GLY A 559 9.82 48.40 23.15
CA GLY A 559 9.09 47.41 23.93
C GLY A 559 7.63 47.18 23.54
N TYR A 560 7.21 45.92 23.56
CA TYR A 560 5.82 45.57 23.80
C TYR A 560 5.54 45.76 25.29
N ILE A 561 4.77 46.78 25.63
CA ILE A 561 4.20 46.95 26.98
C ILE A 561 2.89 46.15 27.00
N PRO A 562 2.76 45.06 27.78
CA PRO A 562 1.49 44.37 27.90
C PRO A 562 0.46 45.32 28.54
N LYS A 563 -0.68 45.52 27.88
CA LYS A 563 -1.81 46.26 28.47
C LYS A 563 -2.30 45.53 29.72
N ASN A 564 -1.91 46.05 30.87
CA ASN A 564 -2.35 45.59 32.17
C ASN A 564 -3.83 45.99 32.37
N ASN A 565 -4.77 45.20 31.84
CA ASN A 565 -6.20 45.39 32.10
C ASN A 565 -6.56 44.82 33.49
N LYS A 566 -6.15 45.54 34.54
CA LYS A 566 -6.78 45.43 35.87
C LYS A 566 -7.14 46.83 36.37
N LYS A 567 -8.45 47.01 36.61
CA LYS A 567 -9.15 48.15 37.24
C LYS A 567 -9.64 49.29 36.33
N ARG A 568 -10.77 49.03 35.67
CA ARG A 568 -11.97 49.88 35.77
C ARG A 568 -13.17 48.96 35.81
N PHE A 569 -13.81 48.85 36.96
CA PHE A 569 -15.23 48.50 37.24
C PHE A 569 -15.33 47.91 38.64
N ASN A 570 -15.42 48.83 39.60
CA ASN A 570 -15.88 48.77 40.99
C ASN A 570 -15.41 50.14 41.54
N ASN A 571 -16.24 51.10 41.95
CA ASN A 571 -17.54 51.12 42.64
C ASN A 571 -17.98 52.63 42.68
N PRO A 572 -19.01 53.10 43.42
CA PRO A 572 -20.46 52.93 43.28
C PRO A 572 -21.24 54.28 43.24
N GLY A 573 -22.54 54.23 42.88
CA GLY A 573 -23.55 55.02 43.59
C GLY A 573 -24.14 56.30 42.98
N LYS A 574 -25.47 56.22 42.80
CA LYS A 574 -26.52 57.25 42.96
C LYS A 574 -26.96 58.13 41.77
N ASN A 575 -28.19 57.78 41.34
CA ASN A 575 -29.35 58.64 41.10
C ASN A 575 -29.27 59.74 40.04
N ASN A 576 -30.01 59.56 38.94
CA ASN A 576 -31.31 60.24 38.86
C ASN A 576 -32.30 59.59 37.90
N LYS A 577 -33.57 59.70 38.32
CA LYS A 577 -34.78 59.03 37.81
C LYS A 577 -35.34 59.67 36.54
N SER A 578 -36.07 58.80 35.81
CA SER A 578 -37.32 59.07 35.07
C SER A 578 -37.22 59.81 33.72
N LYS A 579 -38.06 59.54 32.72
CA LYS A 579 -39.41 58.94 32.71
C LYS A 579 -39.79 58.63 31.24
N ARG A 580 -40.48 57.50 30.99
CA ARG A 580 -41.66 57.30 30.10
C ARG A 580 -41.50 57.56 28.59
N ASP A 581 -42.23 56.93 27.67
CA ASP A 581 -43.23 55.85 27.63
C ASP A 581 -43.63 55.67 26.15
N LYS A 582 -44.29 54.52 25.88
CA LYS A 582 -45.20 54.18 24.77
C LYS A 582 -44.57 53.74 23.44
N SER A 583 -45.01 52.64 22.83
CA SER A 583 -46.03 51.62 23.17
C SER A 583 -45.85 50.45 22.23
#